data_AF-A0ABD3RMD5-F1
#
_entry.id   AF-A0ABD3RMD5-F1
#
_cell.length_a   1.000
_cell.length_b   1.000
_cell.length_c   1.000
_cell.angle_alpha   90.00
_cell.angle_beta   90.00
_cell.angle_gamma   90.00
#
_symmetry.space_group_name_H-M   'P 1'
#
loop_
_entity.id
_entity.type
_entity.pdbx_description
1 polymer ?
#
loop_
_entity_poly.entity_id
_entity_poly.type
_entity_poly.pdbx_seq_one_letter_code
_entity_poly.pdbx_strand_id
1 'polypeptide(L)'
;MYTSNTKQNPGRHFLRCGGFSGNRCDFFDWVDPYGCERASTIIPGLLVRLNHVEERNRELETRNARLDEENIRLRESLLTLQASNNSLLYKFKLVKICAVCLVAFMLFMF
;
A
#
# COMPACT_ATOMS: atom_id res chain seq x y z
N MET A 1 -39.70 29.27 -8.53
CA MET A 1 -38.28 29.10 -8.93
C MET A 1 -38.13 29.65 -10.34
N TYR A 2 -37.17 30.54 -10.55
CA TYR A 2 -36.95 31.23 -11.83
C TYR A 2 -35.61 30.81 -12.42
N THR A 3 -35.45 30.99 -13.73
CA THR A 3 -34.21 30.67 -14.45
C THR A 3 -33.67 31.93 -15.12
N SER A 4 -32.38 32.21 -14.95
CA SER A 4 -31.72 33.38 -15.54
C SER A 4 -31.44 33.15 -17.03
N ASN A 5 -31.78 34.15 -17.84
CA ASN A 5 -31.45 34.22 -19.27
C ASN A 5 -30.38 35.28 -19.57
N THR A 6 -29.66 35.75 -18.55
CA THR A 6 -28.56 36.71 -18.73
C THR A 6 -27.37 36.05 -19.40
N LYS A 7 -26.58 36.82 -20.16
CA LYS A 7 -25.35 36.30 -20.79
C LYS A 7 -24.34 35.77 -19.77
N GLN A 8 -24.32 36.38 -18.58
CA GLN A 8 -23.38 36.04 -17.50
C GLN A 8 -23.82 34.80 -16.70
N ASN A 9 -25.12 34.52 -16.59
CA ASN A 9 -25.65 33.40 -15.81
C ASN A 9 -26.77 32.67 -16.58
N PRO A 10 -26.53 32.14 -17.79
CA PRO A 10 -27.56 31.46 -18.56
C PRO A 10 -27.96 30.14 -17.87
N GLY A 11 -29.26 29.87 -17.74
CA GLY A 11 -29.79 28.61 -17.22
C GLY A 11 -29.71 28.43 -15.70
N ARG A 12 -29.08 29.34 -14.95
CA ARG A 12 -28.97 29.23 -13.48
C ARG A 12 -30.29 29.57 -12.80
N HIS A 13 -30.65 28.81 -11.78
CA HIS A 13 -31.91 29.00 -11.04
C HIS A 13 -31.77 30.03 -9.91
N PHE A 14 -32.85 30.74 -9.61
CA PHE A 14 -32.90 31.73 -8.54
C PHE A 14 -34.29 31.85 -7.91
N LEU A 15 -34.33 32.43 -6.71
CA LEU A 15 -35.52 32.83 -5.98
C LEU A 15 -35.66 34.34 -6.04
N ARG A 16 -36.91 34.80 -6.13
CA ARG A 16 -37.30 36.21 -5.95
C ARG A 16 -38.66 36.25 -5.26
N CYS A 17 -38.98 37.38 -4.66
CA CYS A 17 -40.31 37.62 -4.11
C CYS A 17 -41.43 37.35 -5.13
N GLY A 18 -42.45 36.58 -4.72
CA GLY A 18 -43.68 36.36 -5.46
C GLY A 18 -44.66 37.51 -5.19
N GLY A 19 -44.89 38.35 -6.19
CA GLY A 19 -45.69 39.56 -6.01
C GLY A 19 -47.18 39.32 -6.14
N PHE A 20 -47.93 39.43 -5.04
CA PHE A 20 -49.31 39.91 -5.08
C PHE A 20 -49.45 40.99 -4.00
N SER A 21 -49.90 42.18 -4.38
CA SER A 21 -50.07 43.40 -3.56
C SER A 21 -48.82 44.24 -3.25
N GLY A 22 -48.67 45.33 -4.02
CA GLY A 22 -48.28 46.66 -3.53
C GLY A 22 -46.83 46.93 -3.11
N ASN A 23 -46.13 45.97 -2.48
CA ASN A 23 -44.77 46.18 -2.00
C ASN A 23 -43.75 45.64 -3.01
N ARG A 24 -42.96 46.54 -3.59
CA ARG A 24 -41.79 46.19 -4.39
C ARG A 24 -40.76 45.56 -3.45
N CYS A 25 -40.63 44.24 -3.51
CA CYS A 25 -39.58 43.51 -2.83
C CYS A 25 -38.41 43.32 -3.79
N ASP A 26 -37.25 43.84 -3.42
CA ASP A 26 -35.99 43.72 -4.19
C ASP A 26 -35.15 42.50 -3.77
N PHE A 27 -35.74 41.57 -3.01
CA PHE A 27 -35.04 40.34 -2.62
C PHE A 27 -34.88 39.40 -3.81
N PHE A 28 -33.64 38.97 -4.01
CA PHE A 28 -33.22 37.98 -4.99
C PHE A 28 -32.10 37.14 -4.37
N ASP A 29 -32.13 35.82 -4.62
CA ASP A 29 -31.03 34.93 -4.24
C ASP A 29 -30.85 33.80 -5.26
N TRP A 30 -29.60 33.39 -5.50
CA TRP A 30 -29.30 32.30 -6.41
C TRP A 30 -29.65 30.96 -5.75
N VAL A 31 -30.31 30.08 -6.50
CA VAL A 31 -30.43 28.67 -6.12
C VAL A 31 -29.20 27.99 -6.68
N ASP A 32 -28.14 27.96 -5.88
CA ASP A 32 -27.10 26.98 -6.14
C ASP A 32 -27.69 25.61 -5.89
N PRO A 33 -27.55 24.66 -6.83
CA PRO A 33 -27.91 23.30 -6.52
C PRO A 33 -27.05 22.91 -5.32
N TYR A 34 -27.69 22.63 -4.17
CA TYR A 34 -27.05 21.80 -3.15
C TYR A 34 -26.47 20.63 -3.93
N GLY A 35 -25.14 20.48 -3.87
CA GLY A 35 -24.43 19.49 -4.70
C GLY A 35 -25.23 18.19 -4.70
N CYS A 36 -25.41 17.59 -5.88
CA CYS A 36 -26.31 16.46 -6.12
C CYS A 36 -26.48 15.59 -4.85
N GLU A 37 -27.70 15.39 -4.35
CA GLU A 37 -27.97 14.65 -3.09
C GLU A 37 -27.26 13.28 -3.05
N ARG A 38 -27.10 12.68 -4.23
CA ARG A 38 -26.29 11.47 -4.40
C ARG A 38 -24.81 11.70 -4.09
N ALA A 39 -24.22 12.79 -4.58
CA ALA A 39 -22.83 13.15 -4.35
C ALA A 39 -22.55 13.47 -2.87
N SER A 40 -23.47 14.14 -2.16
CA SER A 40 -23.32 14.41 -0.72
C SER A 40 -23.30 13.13 0.12
N THR A 41 -23.88 12.03 -0.37
CA THR A 41 -23.83 10.72 0.28
C THR A 41 -22.64 9.88 -0.17
N ILE A 42 -22.32 9.87 -1.47
CA ILE A 42 -21.27 9.00 -2.05
C ILE A 42 -19.87 9.50 -1.73
N ILE A 43 -19.61 10.81 -1.84
CA ILE A 43 -18.26 11.37 -1.70
C ILE A 43 -17.66 11.07 -0.31
N PRO A 44 -18.37 11.27 0.81
CA PRO A 44 -17.84 10.90 2.13
C PRO A 44 -17.51 9.42 2.25
N GLY A 45 -18.37 8.54 1.71
CA GLY A 45 -18.14 7.10 1.72
C GLY A 45 -16.90 6.68 0.92
N LEU A 46 -16.66 7.32 -0.22
CA LEU A 46 -15.45 7.10 -1.03
C LEU A 46 -14.20 7.62 -0.32
N LEU A 47 -14.27 8.78 0.34
CA LEU A 47 -13.14 9.34 1.09
C LEU A 47 -12.74 8.42 2.27
N VAL A 48 -13.70 7.88 3.01
CA VAL A 48 -13.42 6.92 4.09
C VAL A 48 -12.71 5.67 3.54
N ARG A 49 -13.20 5.13 2.42
CA ARG A 49 -12.56 3.97 1.78
C ARG A 49 -11.16 4.28 1.29
N LEU A 50 -10.96 5.45 0.68
CA LEU A 50 -9.64 5.89 0.21
C LEU A 50 -8.64 5.94 1.37
N ASN A 51 -9.01 6.60 2.47
CA ASN A 51 -8.16 6.69 3.66
C ASN A 51 -7.81 5.31 4.22
N HIS A 52 -8.78 4.39 4.28
CA HIS A 52 -8.52 3.01 4.75
C HIS A 52 -7.59 2.24 3.80
N VAL A 53 -7.77 2.39 2.49
CA VAL A 53 -6.90 1.76 1.48
C VAL A 53 -5.49 2.32 1.55
N GLU A 54 -5.34 3.64 1.68
CA GLU A 54 -4.04 4.29 1.83
C GLU A 54 -3.32 3.82 3.10
N GLU A 55 -4.02 3.74 4.23
CA GLU A 55 -3.43 3.25 5.47
C GLU A 55 -2.99 1.79 5.36
N ARG A 56 -3.83 0.94 4.78
CA ARG A 56 -3.47 -0.46 4.54
C ARG A 56 -2.27 -0.60 3.61
N ASN A 57 -2.15 0.26 2.60
CA ASN A 57 -0.98 0.26 1.71
C ASN A 57 0.29 0.61 2.48
N ARG A 58 0.27 1.62 3.35
CA ARG A 58 1.42 1.98 4.20
C ARG A 58 1.82 0.83 5.13
N GLU A 59 0.85 0.14 5.73
CA GLU A 59 1.10 -1.04 6.56
C GLU A 59 1.79 -2.15 5.75
N LEU A 60 1.30 -2.43 4.54
CA LEU A 60 1.84 -3.45 3.65
C LEU A 60 3.25 -3.11 3.18
N GLU A 61 3.50 -1.85 2.82
CA GLU A 61 4.85 -1.37 2.46
C GLU A 61 5.83 -1.57 3.62
N THR A 62 5.42 -1.22 4.85
CA THR A 62 6.24 -1.43 6.05
C THR A 62 6.53 -2.91 6.29
N ARG A 63 5.53 -3.77 6.10
CA ARG A 63 5.69 -5.23 6.26
C ARG A 63 6.61 -5.81 5.19
N ASN A 64 6.46 -5.39 3.95
CA ASN A 64 7.31 -5.83 2.85
C ASN A 64 8.78 -5.47 3.11
N ALA A 65 9.05 -4.24 3.56
CA ALA A 65 10.42 -3.83 3.91
C ALA A 65 11.05 -4.72 5.00
N ARG A 66 10.28 -5.12 6.03
CA ARG A 66 10.76 -6.04 7.07
C ARG A 66 11.04 -7.44 6.53
N LEU A 67 10.14 -7.95 5.69
CA LEU A 67 10.31 -9.27 5.05
C LEU A 67 11.50 -9.29 4.09
N ASP A 68 11.78 -8.18 3.42
CA ASP A 68 12.95 -8.05 2.55
C ASP A 68 14.24 -8.07 3.38
N GLU A 69 14.27 -7.36 4.51
CA GLU A 69 15.41 -7.39 5.43
C GLU A 69 15.63 -8.81 6.01
N GLU A 70 14.56 -9.48 6.44
CA GLU A 70 14.64 -10.85 6.94
C GLU A 70 15.11 -11.82 5.85
N ASN A 71 14.62 -11.68 4.61
CA ASN A 71 15.08 -12.47 3.47
C ASN A 71 16.58 -12.29 3.21
N ILE A 72 17.10 -11.06 3.30
CA ILE A 72 18.53 -10.78 3.13
C ILE A 72 19.32 -11.51 4.23
N ARG A 73 18.93 -11.36 5.50
CA ARG A 73 19.60 -12.02 6.65
C ARG A 73 19.57 -13.55 6.54
N LEU A 74 18.45 -14.11 6.13
CA LEU A 74 18.32 -15.56 5.94
C LEU A 74 19.22 -16.07 4.81
N ARG A 75 19.33 -15.31 3.71
CA ARG A 75 20.25 -15.66 2.60
C ARG A 75 21.72 -15.63 3.04
N GLU A 76 22.11 -14.63 3.82
CA GLU A 76 23.46 -14.58 4.39
C GLU A 76 23.72 -15.76 5.33
N SER A 77 22.77 -16.07 6.20
CA SER A 77 22.85 -17.24 7.10
C SER A 77 22.98 -18.54 6.31
N LEU A 78 22.23 -18.72 5.22
CA LEU A 78 22.36 -19.88 4.34
C LEU A 78 23.77 -20.02 3.75
N LEU A 79 24.35 -18.92 3.28
CA LEU A 79 25.72 -18.93 2.72
C LEU A 79 26.76 -19.31 3.79
N THR A 80 26.63 -18.79 5.00
CA THR A 80 27.56 -19.10 6.10
C THR A 80 27.44 -20.56 6.56
N LEU A 81 26.22 -21.10 6.66
CA LEU A 81 25.99 -22.51 6.94
C LEU A 81 26.57 -23.40 5.83
N GLN A 82 26.38 -23.02 4.57
CA GLN A 82 26.93 -23.76 3.43
C GLN A 82 28.46 -23.80 3.46
N ALA A 83 29.11 -22.67 3.76
CA ALA A 83 30.56 -22.60 3.92
C ALA A 83 31.06 -23.47 5.08
N SER A 84 30.37 -23.42 6.22
CA SER A 84 30.70 -24.22 7.41
C SER A 84 30.55 -25.72 7.13
N ASN A 85 29.46 -26.12 6.48
CA ASN A 85 29.20 -27.51 6.10
C ASN A 85 30.27 -28.03 5.13
N ASN A 86 30.66 -27.23 4.13
CA ASN A 86 31.72 -27.59 3.19
C ASN A 86 33.08 -27.76 3.87
N SER A 87 33.42 -26.85 4.80
CA SER A 87 34.66 -26.97 5.60
C SER A 87 34.65 -28.25 6.44
N LEU A 88 33.52 -28.55 7.09
CA LEU A 88 33.36 -29.75 7.90
C LEU A 88 33.46 -31.01 7.05
N LEU A 89 32.85 -31.01 5.86
CA LEU A 89 32.93 -32.12 4.90
C LEU A 89 34.37 -32.35 4.42
N TYR A 90 35.15 -31.29 4.17
CA TYR A 90 36.57 -31.41 3.88
C TYR A 90 37.35 -32.04 5.04
N LYS A 91 37.12 -31.58 6.28
CA LYS A 91 37.74 -32.17 7.48
C LYS A 91 37.40 -33.65 7.62
N PHE A 92 36.15 -34.03 7.45
CA PHE A 92 35.74 -35.44 7.48
C PHE A 92 36.40 -36.27 6.38
N LYS A 93 36.53 -35.74 5.15
CA LYS A 93 37.25 -36.42 4.07
C LYS A 93 38.73 -36.62 4.42
N LEU A 94 39.39 -35.60 4.96
CA LEU A 94 40.80 -35.68 5.34
C LEU A 94 41.02 -36.74 6.42
N VAL A 95 40.20 -36.75 7.48
CA VAL A 95 40.29 -37.74 8.57
C VAL A 95 40.08 -39.16 8.03
N LYS A 96 39.11 -39.36 7.12
CA LYS A 96 38.89 -40.67 6.48
C LYS A 96 40.12 -41.11 5.68
N ILE A 97 40.73 -40.22 4.90
CA ILE A 97 41.94 -40.51 4.13
C ILE A 97 43.09 -40.89 5.07
N CYS A 98 43.35 -40.10 6.12
CA CYS A 98 44.39 -40.40 7.10
C CYS A 98 44.19 -41.77 7.76
N ALA A 99 42.96 -42.10 8.15
CA ALA A 99 42.65 -43.41 8.75
C ALA A 99 42.93 -44.57 7.78
N VAL A 100 42.55 -44.44 6.51
CA VAL A 100 42.84 -45.44 5.47
C VAL A 100 44.35 -45.59 5.26
N CYS A 101 45.09 -44.49 5.17
CA CYS A 101 46.55 -44.52 5.03
C CYS A 101 47.24 -45.17 6.23
N LEU A 102 46.80 -44.89 7.46
CA LEU A 102 47.33 -45.49 8.68
C LEU A 102 47.09 -47.01 8.70
N VAL A 103 45.87 -47.47 8.37
CA VAL A 103 45.55 -48.90 8.30
C VAL A 103 46.39 -49.60 7.23
N ALA A 104 46.52 -48.99 6.04
CA ALA A 104 47.34 -49.55 4.96
C ALA A 104 48.82 -49.68 5.39
N PHE A 105 49.39 -48.62 5.98
CA PHE A 105 50.76 -48.65 6.48
C PHE A 105 51.00 -49.78 7.49
N MET A 106 50.07 -49.98 8.43
CA MET A 106 50.13 -51.06 9.41
C MET A 106 50.02 -52.46 8.78
N LEU A 107 49.33 -52.61 7.64
CA LEU A 107 49.18 -53.89 6.94
C LEU A 107 50.38 -54.26 6.04
N PHE A 108 51.16 -53.28 5.58
CA PHE A 108 52.32 -53.52 4.70
C PHE A 108 53.68 -53.58 5.44
N MET A 109 53.71 -53.29 6.73
CA MET A 109 54.92 -53.32 7.57
C MET A 109 55.11 -54.61 8.38
N PHE A 110 54.25 -55.62 8.19
CA PHE A 110 54.35 -56.97 8.75
C PHE A 110 54.29 -58.01 7.62
#